data_AF-A0A7W4DAJ0-F1
#
_entry.id   AF-A0A7W4DAJ0-F1
#
_cell.length_a   1.000
_cell.length_b   1.000
_cell.length_c   1.000
_cell.angle_alpha   90.00
_cell.angle_beta   90.00
_cell.angle_gamma   90.00
#
_symmetry.space_group_name_H-M   'P 1'
#
loop_
_entity.id
_entity.type
_entity.pdbx_description
1 polymer ?
#
loop_
_entity_poly.entity_id
_entity_poly.type
_entity_poly.pdbx_seq_one_letter_code
_entity_poly.pdbx_strand_id
1 'polypeptide(L)'
;MTHSQCLELLESVEDTIDFFVSGLTYLIHAESQKAQPDLQLIAQWEAMDSEAFDLQYRLPGATVETYQQVLETYRQRSRELRLVVDRYMAA
;
A
#
# COMPACT_ATOMS: atom_id res chain seq x y z
N MET A 1 4.07 2.47 26.32
CA MET A 1 2.92 2.15 25.45
C MET A 1 2.12 1.04 26.11
N THR A 2 0.79 1.16 26.16
CA THR A 2 -0.09 0.10 26.67
C THR A 2 -0.31 -0.97 25.61
N HIS A 3 -0.87 -2.12 26.00
CA HIS A 3 -1.28 -3.16 25.05
C HIS A 3 -2.31 -2.62 24.04
N SER A 4 -3.31 -1.85 24.49
CA SER A 4 -4.31 -1.25 23.61
C SER A 4 -3.69 -0.30 22.58
N GLN A 5 -2.76 0.56 23.01
CA GLN A 5 -2.05 1.47 22.11
C GLN A 5 -1.19 0.73 21.07
N CYS A 6 -0.70 -0.47 21.42
CA CYS A 6 0.02 -1.32 20.47
C CYS A 6 -0.92 -1.90 19.41
N LEU A 7 -2.12 -2.34 19.83
CA LEU A 7 -3.13 -2.86 18.90
C LEU A 7 -3.63 -1.75 17.96
N GLU A 8 -3.98 -0.58 18.48
CA GLU A 8 -4.41 0.58 17.67
C GLU A 8 -3.34 0.99 16.64
N LEU A 9 -2.06 0.89 17.01
CA LEU A 9 -0.95 1.17 16.11
C LEU A 9 -0.82 0.10 15.02
N LEU A 10 -0.96 -1.18 15.37
CA LEU A 10 -0.96 -2.28 14.39
C LEU A 10 -2.14 -2.16 13.43
N GLU A 11 -3.35 -1.93 13.94
CA GLU A 11 -4.55 -1.70 13.12
C GLU A 11 -4.35 -0.52 12.16
N SER A 12 -3.76 0.59 12.65
CA SER A 12 -3.43 1.75 11.79
C SER A 12 -2.44 1.40 10.68
N VAL A 13 -1.48 0.52 10.95
CA VAL A 13 -0.52 0.02 9.95
C VAL A 13 -1.26 -0.83 8.91
N GLU A 14 -2.06 -1.79 9.35
CA GLU A 14 -2.84 -2.68 8.48
C GLU A 14 -3.76 -1.89 7.56
N ASP A 15 -4.57 -0.97 8.12
CA ASP A 15 -5.46 -0.07 7.36
C ASP A 15 -4.70 0.75 6.30
N THR A 16 -3.51 1.26 6.65
CA THR A 16 -2.71 2.08 5.74
C THR A 16 -2.14 1.24 4.60
N ILE A 17 -1.70 0.00 4.88
CA ILE A 17 -1.21 -0.90 3.84
C ILE A 17 -2.37 -1.36 2.94
N ASP A 18 -3.53 -1.67 3.51
CA ASP A 18 -4.72 -2.08 2.76
C ASP A 18 -5.20 -0.97 1.81
N PHE A 19 -5.15 0.29 2.26
CA PHE A 19 -5.45 1.43 1.40
C PHE A 19 -4.48 1.54 0.22
N PHE A 20 -3.18 1.33 0.48
CA PHE A 20 -2.15 1.33 -0.56
C PHE A 20 -2.35 0.20 -1.58
N VAL A 21 -2.54 -1.02 -1.11
CA VAL A 21 -2.82 -2.23 -1.93
C VAL A 21 -4.07 -2.05 -2.78
N SER A 22 -5.14 -1.50 -2.20
CA SER A 22 -6.37 -1.20 -2.94
C SER A 22 -6.13 -0.19 -4.08
N GLY A 23 -5.30 0.83 -3.83
CA GLY A 23 -4.88 1.78 -4.85
C GLY A 23 -4.09 1.14 -5.99
N LEU A 24 -3.15 0.24 -5.66
CA LEU A 24 -2.37 -0.51 -6.65
C LEU A 24 -3.27 -1.43 -7.49
N THR A 25 -4.17 -2.16 -6.83
CA THR A 25 -5.14 -3.05 -7.50
C THR A 25 -5.99 -2.27 -8.51
N TYR A 26 -6.48 -1.10 -8.12
CA TYR A 26 -7.21 -0.21 -9.04
C TYR A 26 -6.35 0.21 -10.23
N LEU A 27 -5.11 0.66 -10.00
CA LEU A 27 -4.23 1.14 -11.06
C LEU A 27 -3.83 0.03 -12.04
N ILE A 28 -3.47 -1.15 -11.53
CA ILE A 28 -3.18 -2.34 -12.33
C ILE A 28 -4.38 -2.67 -13.21
N HIS A 29 -5.57 -2.72 -12.62
CA HIS A 29 -6.79 -2.98 -13.38
C HIS A 29 -7.01 -1.89 -14.45
N ALA A 30 -6.97 -0.62 -14.09
CA ALA A 30 -7.25 0.47 -15.02
C ALA A 30 -6.24 0.53 -16.18
N GLU A 31 -4.95 0.32 -15.93
CA GLU A 31 -3.94 0.25 -16.99
C GLU A 31 -4.14 -0.95 -17.91
N SER A 32 -4.49 -2.10 -17.35
CA SER A 32 -4.76 -3.32 -18.13
C SER A 32 -5.91 -3.16 -19.14
N GLN A 33 -6.84 -2.22 -18.88
CA GLN A 33 -7.99 -1.97 -19.75
C GLN A 33 -7.70 -1.00 -20.90
N LYS A 34 -6.51 -0.38 -20.96
CA LYS A 34 -6.16 0.53 -22.05
C LYS A 34 -6.00 -0.21 -23.37
N ALA A 35 -6.20 0.49 -24.49
CA ALA A 35 -5.97 -0.07 -25.82
C ALA A 35 -4.52 -0.54 -26.05
N GLN A 36 -3.57 0.08 -25.36
CA GLN A 36 -2.16 -0.32 -25.32
C GLN A 36 -1.67 -0.19 -23.86
N PRO A 37 -1.79 -1.25 -23.04
CA PRO A 37 -1.34 -1.22 -21.65
C PRO A 37 0.18 -1.09 -21.54
N ASP A 38 0.65 -0.30 -20.58
CA ASP A 38 2.05 -0.29 -20.16
C ASP A 38 2.33 -1.48 -19.23
N LEU A 39 2.80 -2.58 -19.82
CA LEU A 39 3.12 -3.81 -19.10
C LEU A 39 4.27 -3.63 -18.10
N GLN A 40 5.20 -2.72 -18.36
CA GLN A 40 6.31 -2.47 -17.44
C GLN A 40 5.82 -1.73 -16.20
N LEU A 41 4.86 -0.82 -16.36
CA LEU A 41 4.22 -0.12 -15.25
C LEU A 41 3.33 -1.06 -14.42
N ILE A 42 2.56 -1.94 -15.08
CA ILE A 42 1.78 -2.99 -14.39
C ILE A 42 2.70 -3.87 -13.54
N ALA A 43 3.78 -4.38 -14.11
CA ALA A 43 4.72 -5.25 -13.38
C ALA A 43 5.38 -4.54 -12.19
N GLN A 44 5.63 -3.22 -12.28
CA GLN A 44 6.12 -2.43 -11.15
C GLN A 44 5.09 -2.37 -10.02
N TRP A 45 3.82 -2.12 -10.33
CA TRP A 45 2.77 -2.08 -9.33
C TRP A 45 2.50 -3.45 -8.70
N GLU A 46 2.54 -4.54 -9.48
CA GLU A 46 2.43 -5.91 -8.97
C GLU A 46 3.58 -6.27 -8.02
N ALA A 47 4.80 -5.81 -8.32
CA ALA A 47 5.94 -5.99 -7.42
C ALA A 47 5.76 -5.21 -6.10
N MET A 48 5.23 -3.99 -6.16
CA MET A 48 4.91 -3.18 -4.97
C MET A 48 3.79 -3.81 -4.14
N ASP A 49 2.78 -4.40 -4.80
CA ASP A 49 1.68 -5.13 -4.16
C ASP A 49 2.21 -6.37 -3.42
N SER A 50 3.07 -7.15 -4.07
CA SER A 50 3.73 -8.32 -3.47
C SER A 50 4.60 -7.93 -2.27
N GLU A 51 5.35 -6.83 -2.34
CA GLU A 51 6.14 -6.31 -1.22
C GLU A 51 5.25 -5.95 -0.01
N ALA A 52 4.09 -5.34 -0.27
CA ALA A 52 3.12 -4.97 0.76
C ALA A 52 2.50 -6.20 1.43
N PHE A 53 2.15 -7.22 0.65
CA PHE A 53 1.64 -8.49 1.14
C PHE A 53 2.67 -9.23 2.03
N ASP A 54 3.91 -9.34 1.55
CA ASP A 54 5.02 -9.96 2.31
C ASP A 54 5.32 -9.20 3.61
N LEU A 55 5.10 -7.88 3.62
CA LEU A 55 5.24 -7.08 4.84
C LEU A 55 4.12 -7.37 5.83
N GLN A 56 2.86 -7.39 5.40
CA GLN A 56 1.72 -7.72 6.27
C GLN A 56 1.90 -9.06 6.97
N TYR A 57 2.41 -10.07 6.27
CA TYR A 57 2.68 -11.38 6.86
C TYR A 57 3.78 -11.35 7.95
N ARG A 58 4.71 -10.39 7.88
CA ARG A 58 5.83 -10.25 8.82
C ARG A 58 5.56 -9.30 9.99
N LEU A 59 4.49 -8.50 9.93
CA LEU A 59 4.17 -7.53 10.97
C LEU A 59 3.81 -8.16 12.32
N PRO A 60 3.02 -9.26 12.40
CA PRO A 60 2.64 -9.82 13.69
C PRO A 60 3.84 -10.15 14.58
N GLY A 61 3.88 -9.54 15.77
CA GLY A 61 4.96 -9.74 16.74
C GLY A 61 6.21 -8.87 16.49
N ALA A 62 6.17 -7.95 15.53
CA ALA A 62 7.22 -6.96 15.33
C ALA A 62 7.26 -5.94 16.48
N THR A 63 8.32 -5.12 16.50
CA THR A 63 8.48 -4.09 17.52
C THR A 63 7.60 -2.88 17.22
N VAL A 64 7.32 -2.09 18.26
CA VAL A 64 6.61 -0.82 18.16
C VAL A 64 7.27 0.13 17.17
N GLU A 65 8.60 0.19 17.20
CA GLU A 65 9.39 1.02 16.29
C GLU A 65 9.21 0.57 14.84
N THR A 66 9.16 -0.75 14.59
CA THR A 66 8.84 -1.29 13.27
C THR A 66 7.45 -0.85 12.81
N TYR A 67 6.43 -0.92 13.67
CA TYR A 67 5.09 -0.45 13.30
C TYR A 67 5.08 1.05 12.97
N GLN A 68 5.75 1.89 13.75
CA GLN A 68 5.83 3.33 13.49
C GLN A 68 6.54 3.64 12.16
N GLN A 69 7.65 2.95 11.89
CA GLN A 69 8.41 3.12 10.65
C GLN A 69 7.61 2.69 9.42
N VAL A 70 6.93 1.54 9.51
CA VAL A 70 6.07 1.04 8.43
C VAL A 70 4.90 1.99 8.19
N LEU A 71 4.24 2.45 9.25
CA LEU A 71 3.13 3.39 9.15
C LEU A 71 3.53 4.66 8.40
N GLU A 72 4.66 5.27 8.75
CA GLU A 72 5.14 6.48 8.09
C GLU A 72 5.48 6.23 6.62
N THR A 73 6.16 5.11 6.35
CA THR A 73 6.54 4.71 4.99
C THR A 73 5.31 4.54 4.10
N TYR A 74 4.30 3.80 4.57
CA TYR A 74 3.10 3.51 3.79
C TYR A 74 2.12 4.68 3.72
N ARG A 75 2.13 5.59 4.71
CA ARG A 75 1.43 6.88 4.58
C ARG A 75 1.99 7.72 3.45
N GLN A 76 3.32 7.83 3.37
CA GLN A 76 3.96 8.59 2.30
C GLN A 76 3.71 7.95 0.94
N ARG A 77 3.95 6.63 0.81
CA ARG A 77 3.66 5.88 -0.43
C ARG A 77 2.20 6.00 -0.85
N SER A 78 1.26 5.92 0.09
CA SER A 78 -0.18 6.10 -0.18
C SER A 78 -0.51 7.50 -0.72
N ARG A 79 0.11 8.56 -0.18
CA ARG A 79 -0.08 9.92 -0.68
C ARG A 79 0.43 10.09 -2.11
N GLU A 80 1.60 9.53 -2.40
CA GLU A 80 2.19 9.55 -3.75
C GLU A 80 1.33 8.75 -4.73
N LEU A 81 0.90 7.54 -4.34
CA LEU A 81 0.04 6.69 -5.14
C LEU A 81 -1.30 7.36 -5.43
N ARG A 82 -1.86 8.09 -4.45
CA ARG A 82 -3.13 8.79 -4.62
C ARG A 82 -3.10 9.80 -5.78
N LEU A 83 -1.98 10.50 -5.97
CA LEU A 83 -1.81 11.43 -7.10
C LEU A 83 -1.86 10.71 -8.45
N VAL A 84 -1.42 9.45 -8.50
CA VAL A 84 -1.50 8.62 -9.71
C VAL A 84 -2.94 8.14 -9.92
N VAL A 85 -3.59 7.64 -8.86
CA VAL A 85 -5.00 7.22 -8.88
C VAL A 85 -5.91 8.34 -9.39
N ASP A 86 -5.74 9.56 -8.87
CA ASP A 86 -6.55 10.71 -9.27
C ASP A 86 -6.37 11.05 -10.77
N ARG A 87 -5.19 10.83 -11.35
CA ARG A 87 -4.97 11.00 -12.80
C ARG A 87 -5.70 9.94 -13.62
N TYR A 88 -5.74 8.69 -13.14
CA TYR A 88 -6.46 7.61 -13.82
C TYR A 88 -7.98 7.78 -13.73
N MET A 89 -8.50 8.34 -12.64
CA MET A 89 -9.94 8.62 -12.52
C MET A 89 -10.40 9.82 -13.36
N ALA A 90 -9.49 10.73 -13.71
CA ALA A 90 -9.78 11.90 -14.51
C ALA A 90 -9.63 11.67 -16.03
N ALA A 91 -9.07 10.54 -16.43
CA ALA A 91 -8.82 10.15 -17.83
C ALA A 91 -9.98 9.34 -18.40
#